data_AF-A0AAX2MAU6-F1
#
_entry.id   AF-A0AAX2MAU6-F1
#
_cell.length_a   1.000
_cell.length_b   1.000
_cell.length_c   1.000
_cell.angle_alpha   90.00
_cell.angle_beta   90.00
_cell.angle_gamma   90.00
#
_symmetry.space_group_name_H-M   'P 1'
#
loop_
_entity.id
_entity.type
_entity.pdbx_description
1 polymer ?
#
loop_
_entity_poly.entity_id
_entity_poly.type
_entity_poly.pdbx_seq_one_letter_code
_entity_poly.pdbx_strand_id
1 'polypeptide(L)'
;MTATTQDRNTPYRHGELIVAPVAAGVKIPAGTIVCASGSGFAVSGATAATLAYLGMADAAVDNSAGADGATGVPIRRGVAFKWANDSGDPVTQASLGRVCYIVDNQTVAKSNGGNTRSPAGIVVGIDADGVWVN
;
A
#
# COMPACT_ATOMS: atom_id res chain seq x y z
N MET A 1 -4.10 23.05 18.97
CA MET A 1 -2.86 23.69 18.47
C MET A 1 -3.24 25.01 17.83
N THR A 2 -2.64 26.11 18.27
CA THR A 2 -2.83 27.45 17.69
C THR A 2 -2.06 27.56 16.38
N ALA A 3 -2.62 28.21 15.37
CA ALA A 3 -1.92 28.44 14.10
C ALA A 3 -0.65 29.26 14.34
N THR A 4 0.48 28.85 13.74
CA THR A 4 1.73 29.61 13.86
C THR A 4 1.63 30.89 13.03
N THR A 5 2.04 32.01 13.61
CA THR A 5 2.17 33.31 12.92
C THR A 5 3.62 33.61 12.53
N GLN A 6 4.53 32.66 12.78
CA GLN A 6 5.97 32.77 12.52
C GLN A 6 6.43 31.76 11.46
N ASP A 7 7.44 32.14 10.68
CA ASP A 7 8.03 31.28 9.65
C ASP A 7 8.59 29.99 10.28
N ARG A 8 8.22 28.86 9.69
CA ARG A 8 8.65 27.53 10.15
C ARG A 8 9.56 26.90 9.12
N ASN A 9 10.82 26.66 9.49
CA ASN A 9 11.71 25.83 8.70
C ASN A 9 11.21 24.37 8.73
N THR A 10 10.50 23.96 7.68
CA THR A 10 9.88 22.64 7.58
C THR A 10 10.86 21.69 6.89
N PRO A 11 11.40 20.69 7.60
CA PRO A 11 12.26 19.70 6.97
C PRO A 11 11.44 18.89 5.97
N TYR A 12 11.96 18.75 4.75
CA TYR A 12 11.39 17.91 3.72
C TYR A 12 12.27 16.67 3.51
N ARG A 13 11.65 15.56 3.15
CA ARG A 13 12.32 14.34 2.68
C ARG A 13 11.61 13.86 1.43
N HIS A 14 12.36 13.33 0.48
CA HIS A 14 11.77 12.65 -0.67
C HIS A 14 11.08 11.38 -0.16
N GLY A 15 9.77 11.31 -0.33
CA GLY A 15 8.93 10.20 0.14
C GLY A 15 8.89 9.00 -0.81
N GLU A 16 9.70 9.00 -1.87
CA GLU A 16 9.68 7.96 -2.89
C GLU A 16 10.18 6.61 -2.37
N LEU A 17 11.14 6.61 -1.45
CA LEU A 17 11.58 5.42 -0.74
C LEU A 17 11.48 5.67 0.76
N ILE A 18 10.60 4.92 1.42
CA ILE A 18 10.44 4.95 2.88
C ILE A 18 10.84 3.61 3.46
N VAL A 19 11.38 3.61 4.67
CA VAL A 19 11.61 2.37 5.43
C VAL A 19 10.55 2.31 6.52
N ALA A 20 9.70 1.29 6.47
CA ALA A 20 8.65 1.07 7.47
C ALA A 20 8.98 -0.13 8.36
N PRO A 21 8.75 -0.04 9.68
CA PRO A 21 8.96 -1.16 10.61
C PRO A 21 7.93 -2.27 10.34
N VAL A 22 8.38 -3.52 10.19
CA VAL A 22 7.52 -4.68 9.89
C VAL A 22 6.89 -5.24 11.17
N ALA A 23 5.64 -5.69 11.09
CA ALA A 23 4.97 -6.34 12.22
C ALA A 23 5.62 -7.68 12.61
N ALA A 24 5.47 -8.11 13.86
CA ALA A 24 5.98 -9.38 14.35
C ALA A 24 5.37 -10.56 13.60
N GLY A 25 6.16 -11.58 13.27
CA GLY A 25 5.66 -12.79 12.64
C GLY A 25 5.31 -12.66 11.15
N VAL A 26 5.58 -11.51 10.52
CA VAL A 26 5.18 -11.24 9.13
C VAL A 26 6.36 -11.37 8.18
N LYS A 27 6.12 -11.98 7.02
CA LYS A 27 7.03 -12.03 5.89
C LYS A 27 6.43 -11.25 4.71
N ILE A 28 7.21 -10.32 4.18
CA ILE A 28 6.82 -9.48 3.04
C ILE A 28 7.74 -9.86 1.87
N PRO A 29 7.22 -10.49 0.80
CA PRO A 29 7.99 -10.74 -0.41
C PRO A 29 8.30 -9.44 -1.15
N ALA A 30 9.43 -9.40 -1.86
CA ALA A 30 9.73 -8.30 -2.78
C ALA A 30 8.66 -8.22 -3.89
N GLY A 31 8.33 -7.00 -4.33
CA GLY A 31 7.37 -6.79 -5.41
C GLY A 31 5.90 -6.89 -4.99
N THR A 32 5.60 -7.07 -3.69
CA THR A 32 4.22 -7.19 -3.20
C THR A 32 3.69 -5.88 -2.62
N ILE A 33 2.37 -5.78 -2.52
CA ILE A 33 1.66 -4.68 -1.87
C ILE A 33 2.00 -4.68 -0.37
N VAL A 34 2.45 -3.54 0.12
CA VAL A 34 2.67 -3.29 1.55
C VAL A 34 1.65 -2.30 2.08
N CYS A 35 1.10 -2.62 3.24
CA CYS A 35 0.16 -1.78 3.95
C CYS A 35 0.67 -1.48 5.36
N ALA A 36 0.27 -0.36 5.94
CA ALA A 36 0.37 -0.13 7.37
C ALA A 36 -0.87 -0.70 8.05
N SER A 37 -0.67 -1.48 9.12
CA SER A 37 -1.74 -1.89 10.02
C SER A 37 -2.24 -0.70 10.86
N GLY A 38 -3.34 -0.87 11.59
CA GLY A 38 -3.85 0.15 12.52
C GLY A 38 -2.86 0.55 13.62
N SER A 39 -1.85 -0.29 13.88
CA SER A 39 -0.75 0.00 14.80
C SER A 39 0.44 0.71 14.14
N GLY A 40 0.38 0.97 12.84
CA GLY A 40 1.44 1.67 12.08
C GLY A 40 2.59 0.78 11.60
N PHE A 41 2.48 -0.54 11.72
CA PHE A 41 3.50 -1.49 11.25
C PHE A 41 3.21 -1.99 9.84
N ALA A 42 4.26 -2.24 9.06
CA ALA A 42 4.17 -2.79 7.73
C ALA A 42 3.70 -4.25 7.75
N VAL A 43 2.65 -4.53 7.00
CA VAL A 43 2.03 -5.84 6.79
C VAL A 43 1.81 -6.07 5.29
N SER A 44 1.72 -7.32 4.88
CA SER A 44 1.33 -7.67 3.50
C SER A 44 -0.09 -7.20 3.20
N GLY A 45 -0.36 -6.80 1.96
CA GLY A 45 -1.71 -6.50 1.49
C GLY A 45 -2.66 -7.68 1.70
N ALA A 46 -3.83 -7.41 2.26
CA ALA A 46 -4.90 -8.39 2.50
C ALA A 46 -6.25 -7.69 2.55
N THR A 47 -7.34 -8.45 2.45
CA THR A 47 -8.69 -7.93 2.71
C THR A 47 -8.85 -7.55 4.18
N ALA A 48 -8.67 -6.27 4.49
CA ALA A 48 -9.00 -5.67 5.79
C ALA A 48 -9.41 -4.21 5.59
N ALA A 49 -10.21 -3.68 6.52
CA ALA A 49 -10.76 -2.32 6.43
C ALA A 49 -9.84 -1.23 7.01
N THR A 50 -8.85 -1.63 7.81
CA THR A 50 -8.00 -0.71 8.59
C THR A 50 -6.58 -0.59 8.02
N LEU A 51 -6.33 -1.13 6.83
CA LEU A 51 -5.02 -1.07 6.19
C LEU A 51 -4.86 0.26 5.45
N ALA A 52 -3.71 0.89 5.61
CA ALA A 52 -3.33 2.05 4.81
C ALA A 52 -2.29 1.62 3.77
N TYR A 53 -2.60 1.78 2.48
CA TYR A 53 -1.65 1.43 1.41
C TYR A 53 -0.36 2.26 1.54
N LEU A 54 0.76 1.55 1.62
CA LEU A 54 2.09 2.15 1.70
C LEU A 54 2.85 2.03 0.38
N GLY A 55 2.48 1.20 -0.59
CA GLY A 55 3.24 1.05 -1.84
C GLY A 55 3.76 -0.37 -2.07
N MET A 56 4.86 -0.49 -2.81
CA MET A 56 5.47 -1.77 -3.20
C MET A 56 6.75 -2.04 -2.41
N ALA A 57 6.94 -3.28 -1.94
CA ALA A 57 8.15 -3.73 -1.24
C ALA A 57 9.36 -3.83 -2.20
N ASP A 58 10.36 -2.95 -2.05
CA ASP A 58 11.57 -2.94 -2.89
C ASP A 58 12.47 -4.16 -2.59
N ALA A 59 12.42 -4.69 -1.37
CA ALA A 59 13.16 -5.88 -0.94
C ALA A 59 12.29 -6.87 -0.16
N ALA A 60 12.65 -8.15 -0.22
CA ALA A 60 12.02 -9.18 0.59
C ALA A 60 12.53 -9.08 2.03
N VAL A 61 11.60 -8.96 2.98
CA VAL A 61 11.94 -8.87 4.41
C VAL A 61 11.16 -9.94 5.16
N ASP A 62 11.86 -10.63 6.04
CA ASP A 62 11.32 -11.71 6.86
C ASP A 62 11.45 -11.31 8.34
N ASN A 63 10.32 -11.00 8.97
CA ASN A 63 10.22 -10.72 10.40
C ASN A 63 9.50 -11.86 11.15
N SER A 64 9.48 -13.08 10.58
CA SER A 64 8.75 -14.22 11.15
C SER A 64 9.17 -14.58 12.58
N ALA A 65 10.43 -14.34 12.95
CA ALA A 65 10.98 -14.60 14.28
C ALA A 65 11.23 -13.32 15.11
N GLY A 66 10.89 -12.13 14.58
CA GLY A 66 11.18 -10.85 15.21
C GLY A 66 9.98 -10.23 15.91
N ALA A 67 10.25 -9.32 16.85
CA ALA A 67 9.23 -8.46 17.46
C ALA A 67 8.77 -7.35 16.49
N ASP A 68 7.73 -6.62 16.85
CA ASP A 68 7.23 -5.50 16.06
C ASP A 68 8.33 -4.45 15.84
N GLY A 69 8.62 -4.16 14.57
CA GLY A 69 9.65 -3.21 14.16
C GLY A 69 11.10 -3.67 14.33
N ALA A 70 11.34 -4.96 14.55
CA ALA A 70 12.70 -5.50 14.59
C ALA A 70 13.42 -5.40 13.23
N THR A 71 12.67 -5.42 12.12
CA THR A 71 13.18 -5.23 10.77
C THR A 71 12.41 -4.12 10.05
N GLY A 72 13.08 -3.45 9.13
CA GLY A 72 12.49 -2.40 8.29
C GLY A 72 12.41 -2.86 6.84
N VAL A 73 11.24 -2.68 6.21
CA VAL A 73 11.06 -2.93 4.78
C VAL A 73 11.20 -1.63 3.99
N PRO A 74 12.08 -1.56 2.97
CA PRO A 74 12.09 -0.45 2.04
C PRO A 74 10.86 -0.55 1.12
N ILE A 75 10.07 0.51 1.10
CA ILE A 75 8.82 0.61 0.33
C ILE A 75 8.96 1.76 -0.64
N ARG A 76 8.65 1.50 -1.90
CA ARG A 76 8.60 2.53 -2.94
C ARG A 76 7.19 3.09 -3.10
N ARG A 77 7.09 4.41 -3.19
CA ARG A 77 5.84 5.20 -3.26
C ARG A 77 5.91 6.30 -4.30
N GLY A 78 4.73 6.79 -4.70
CA GLY A 78 4.62 7.93 -5.61
C GLY A 78 4.89 7.59 -7.07
N VAL A 79 4.89 6.30 -7.41
CA VAL A 79 4.95 5.78 -8.77
C VAL A 79 3.80 4.79 -8.97
N ALA A 80 3.31 4.69 -10.20
CA ALA A 80 2.27 3.73 -10.52
C ALA A 80 2.85 2.31 -10.59
N PHE A 81 2.28 1.38 -9.83
CA PHE A 81 2.62 -0.03 -9.86
C PHE A 81 1.52 -0.84 -10.54
N LYS A 82 1.91 -1.84 -11.33
CA LYS A 82 0.98 -2.74 -12.01
C LYS A 82 0.61 -3.90 -11.09
N TRP A 83 -0.67 -4.06 -10.81
CA TRP A 83 -1.25 -5.12 -9.99
C TRP A 83 -2.18 -6.01 -10.79
N ALA A 84 -2.42 -7.23 -10.30
CA ALA A 84 -3.39 -8.14 -10.89
C ALA A 84 -4.81 -7.61 -10.72
N ASN A 85 -5.66 -7.85 -11.72
CA ASN A 85 -7.06 -7.46 -11.68
C ASN A 85 -7.91 -8.61 -11.14
N ASP A 86 -8.76 -8.35 -10.16
CA ASP A 86 -9.69 -9.34 -9.63
C ASP A 86 -10.70 -9.79 -10.69
N SER A 87 -10.92 -11.10 -10.84
CA SER A 87 -11.85 -11.63 -11.84
C SER A 87 -13.32 -11.53 -11.43
N GLY A 88 -13.60 -11.47 -10.12
CA GLY A 88 -14.96 -11.37 -9.58
C GLY A 88 -15.48 -9.93 -9.50
N ASP A 89 -14.57 -8.97 -9.32
CA ASP A 89 -14.85 -7.54 -9.22
C ASP A 89 -13.79 -6.70 -9.97
N PRO A 90 -13.75 -6.83 -11.30
CA PRO A 90 -12.69 -6.27 -12.11
C PRO A 90 -12.72 -4.74 -12.13
N VAL A 91 -11.54 -4.15 -12.04
CA VAL A 91 -11.27 -2.78 -12.40
C VAL A 91 -11.36 -2.67 -13.92
N THR A 92 -12.27 -1.83 -14.41
CA THR A 92 -12.52 -1.61 -15.84
C THR A 92 -12.12 -0.20 -16.24
N GLN A 93 -12.13 0.12 -17.54
CA GLN A 93 -11.81 1.46 -18.05
C GLN A 93 -12.60 2.57 -17.35
N ALA A 94 -13.84 2.29 -16.91
CA ALA A 94 -14.67 3.24 -16.17
C ALA A 94 -14.14 3.59 -14.76
N SER A 95 -13.22 2.78 -14.23
CA SER A 95 -12.54 2.97 -12.96
C SER A 95 -11.25 3.80 -13.08
N LEU A 96 -10.86 4.20 -14.28
CA LEU A 96 -9.70 5.08 -14.47
C LEU A 96 -9.90 6.40 -13.70
N GLY A 97 -8.90 6.80 -12.92
CA GLY A 97 -8.96 7.97 -12.03
C GLY A 97 -9.81 7.77 -10.78
N ARG A 98 -10.31 6.56 -10.53
CA ARG A 98 -11.06 6.21 -9.31
C ARG A 98 -10.21 5.38 -8.35
N VAL A 99 -10.64 5.36 -7.10
CA VAL A 99 -10.04 4.53 -6.05
C VAL A 99 -10.31 3.06 -6.33
N CYS A 100 -9.28 2.23 -6.22
CA CYS A 100 -9.37 0.77 -6.22
C CYS A 100 -9.05 0.23 -4.82
N TYR A 101 -9.35 -1.04 -4.60
CA TYR A 101 -9.29 -1.68 -3.28
C TYR A 101 -8.40 -2.92 -3.29
N ILE A 102 -7.75 -3.18 -2.17
CA ILE A 102 -6.82 -4.30 -1.98
C ILE A 102 -7.64 -5.57 -1.75
N VAL A 103 -7.37 -6.61 -2.56
CA VAL A 103 -7.90 -7.95 -2.33
C VAL A 103 -6.84 -8.78 -1.61
N ASP A 104 -5.64 -8.84 -2.17
CA ASP A 104 -4.52 -9.57 -1.60
C ASP A 104 -3.21 -8.78 -1.80
N ASN A 105 -2.07 -9.44 -1.62
CA ASN A 105 -0.75 -8.83 -1.73
C ASN A 105 -0.29 -8.56 -3.17
N GLN A 106 -1.10 -8.89 -4.19
CA GLN A 106 -0.81 -8.68 -5.61
C GLN A 106 -2.03 -8.29 -6.47
N THR A 107 -3.25 -8.33 -5.92
CA THR A 107 -4.53 -8.20 -6.64
C THR A 107 -5.35 -7.02 -6.11
N VAL A 108 -5.95 -6.27 -7.03
CA VAL A 108 -6.84 -5.14 -6.75
C VAL A 108 -8.23 -5.36 -7.35
N ALA A 109 -9.24 -4.78 -6.69
CA ALA A 109 -10.64 -4.83 -7.10
C ALA A 109 -11.25 -3.43 -7.20
N LYS A 110 -12.39 -3.36 -7.90
CA LYS A 110 -13.14 -2.11 -8.09
C LYS A 110 -13.91 -1.67 -6.85
N SER A 111 -14.49 -2.60 -6.09
CA SER A 111 -15.34 -2.29 -4.94
C SER A 111 -14.66 -2.61 -3.61
N ASN A 112 -15.13 -1.93 -2.56
CA ASN A 112 -14.67 -2.10 -1.19
C ASN A 112 -15.25 -3.35 -0.49
N GLY A 113 -15.98 -4.21 -1.20
CA GLY A 113 -16.59 -5.43 -0.65
C GLY A 113 -17.49 -5.18 0.57
N GLY A 114 -18.18 -4.03 0.64
CA GLY A 114 -19.00 -3.67 1.80
C GLY A 114 -18.20 -3.15 2.99
N ASN A 115 -17.16 -2.34 2.74
CA ASN A 115 -16.21 -1.81 3.74
C ASN A 115 -15.29 -2.88 4.37
N THR A 116 -15.04 -3.98 3.66
CA THR A 116 -14.11 -5.03 4.11
C THR A 116 -12.70 -4.88 3.51
N ARG A 117 -12.57 -4.12 2.41
CA ARG A 117 -11.31 -3.91 1.68
C ARG A 117 -10.83 -2.47 1.82
N SER A 118 -9.55 -2.32 2.10
CA SER A 118 -8.87 -1.03 2.16
C SER A 118 -8.56 -0.47 0.77
N PRO A 119 -8.50 0.87 0.62
CA PRO A 119 -8.13 1.50 -0.64
C PRO A 119 -6.65 1.24 -0.97
N ALA A 120 -6.39 0.77 -2.19
CA ALA A 120 -5.06 0.51 -2.74
C ALA A 120 -4.42 1.75 -3.37
N GLY A 121 -5.23 2.76 -3.74
CA GLY A 121 -4.78 3.97 -4.44
C GLY A 121 -5.69 4.31 -5.61
N ILE A 122 -5.21 5.19 -6.48
CA ILE A 122 -5.96 5.66 -7.66
C ILE A 122 -5.49 4.90 -8.90
N VAL A 123 -6.45 4.42 -9.69
CA VAL A 123 -6.16 3.74 -10.96
C VAL A 123 -5.67 4.76 -11.98
N VAL A 124 -4.47 4.57 -12.50
CA VAL A 124 -3.79 5.48 -13.44
C VAL A 124 -3.76 4.93 -14.87
N GLY A 125 -3.94 3.62 -15.02
CA GLY A 125 -3.93 2.94 -16.32
C GLY A 125 -4.41 1.50 -16.16
N ILE A 126 -4.91 0.91 -17.24
CA ILE A 126 -5.41 -0.47 -17.26
C ILE A 126 -4.87 -1.12 -18.52
N ASP A 127 -4.16 -2.23 -18.35
CA ASP A 127 -3.68 -3.08 -19.42
C ASP A 127 -4.45 -4.41 -19.42
N ALA A 128 -4.31 -5.19 -20.50
CA ALA A 128 -4.87 -6.54 -20.58
C ALA A 128 -4.39 -7.45 -19.43
N ASP A 129 -3.16 -7.25 -18.95
CA ASP A 129 -2.53 -8.10 -17.94
C ASP A 129 -2.56 -7.51 -16.52
N GLY A 130 -3.16 -6.33 -16.30
CA GLY A 130 -3.19 -5.73 -14.97
C GLY A 130 -3.58 -4.25 -14.91
N VAL A 131 -3.58 -3.71 -13.69
CA VAL A 131 -4.07 -2.37 -13.36
C VAL A 131 -2.92 -1.56 -12.75
N TRP A 132 -2.69 -0.37 -13.28
CA TRP A 132 -1.70 0.58 -12.76
C TRP A 132 -2.32 1.43 -11.65
N VAL A 133 -1.71 1.43 -10.46
CA VAL A 133 -2.20 2.13 -9.26
C VAL A 133 -1.09 2.98 -8.64
N ASN A 134 -1.40 4.23 -8.31
CA ASN A 134 -0.52 5.18 -7.60
C ASN A 134 -1.13 5.62 -6.26
#